data_AF-A0AA42ZMA3-F1
#
_entry.id   AF-A0AA42ZMA3-F1
#
_cell.length_a   1.000
_cell.length_b   1.000
_cell.length_c   1.000
_cell.angle_alpha   90.00
_cell.angle_beta   90.00
_cell.angle_gamma   90.00
#
_symmetry.space_group_name_H-M   'P 1'
#
loop_
_entity.id
_entity.type
_entity.pdbx_description
1 polymer ?
#
loop_
_entity_poly.entity_id
_entity_poly.type
_entity_poly.pdbx_seq_one_letter_code
_entity_poly.pdbx_strand_id
1 'polypeptide(L)' 'SQDPLILDYEIGSRIDAHCQALGLLARPLINMCVLSPPLIITKAQVDDLVGLLRAGIERAMADVRREGLWEG' A
#
# COMPACT_ATOMS: atom_id res chain seq x y z
N SER A 1 -9.46 -6.37 23.33
CA SER A 1 -8.14 -5.88 22.93
C SER A 1 -7.96 -6.20 21.47
N GLN A 2 -8.00 -5.22 20.57
CA GLN A 2 -7.59 -5.48 19.20
C GLN A 2 -6.06 -5.56 19.20
N ASP A 3 -5.53 -6.69 18.75
CA ASP A 3 -4.09 -6.93 18.66
C ASP A 3 -3.52 -5.99 17.58
N PRO A 4 -2.61 -5.06 17.92
CA PRO A 4 -2.04 -4.11 16.97
C PRO A 4 -1.43 -4.78 15.73
N LEU A 5 -0.91 -6.00 15.90
CA LEU A 5 -0.33 -6.75 14.78
C LEU A 5 -1.38 -7.14 13.74
N ILE A 6 -2.60 -7.49 14.17
CA ILE A 6 -3.70 -7.83 13.24
C ILE A 6 -4.05 -6.62 12.38
N LEU A 7 -4.14 -5.44 12.99
CA LEU A 7 -4.41 -4.20 12.27
C LEU A 7 -3.32 -3.87 11.25
N ASP A 8 -2.05 -4.07 11.61
CA ASP A 8 -0.94 -3.85 10.66
C ASP A 8 -1.01 -4.79 9.44
N TYR A 9 -1.36 -6.07 9.64
CA TYR A 9 -1.57 -7.00 8.54
C TYR A 9 -2.76 -6.61 7.66
N GLU A 10 -3.87 -6.17 8.26
CA GLU A 10 -5.05 -5.72 7.51
C GLU A 10 -4.74 -4.47 6.67
N ILE A 11 -4.01 -3.50 7.24
CA ILE A 11 -3.59 -2.30 6.52
C ILE A 11 -2.68 -2.68 5.34
N GLY A 12 -1.67 -3.52 5.57
CA GLY A 12 -0.77 -3.97 4.51
C GLY A 12 -1.50 -4.69 3.38
N SER A 13 -2.44 -5.57 3.70
CA SER A 13 -3.25 -6.29 2.71
C SER A 13 -4.14 -5.36 1.88
N ARG A 14 -4.72 -4.32 2.49
CA ARG A 14 -5.51 -3.31 1.77
C ARG A 14 -4.66 -2.50 0.80
N ILE A 15 -3.49 -2.06 1.23
CA ILE A 15 -2.57 -1.30 0.38
C ILE A 15 -2.17 -2.15 -0.83
N ASP A 16 -1.85 -3.43 -0.62
CA ASP A 16 -1.50 -4.36 -1.69
C ASP A 16 -2.63 -4.52 -2.73
N ALA A 17 -3.86 -4.75 -2.26
CA ALA A 17 -5.03 -4.87 -3.14
C ALA A 17 -5.26 -3.62 -4.00
N HIS A 18 -5.12 -2.42 -3.42
CA HIS A 18 -5.24 -1.16 -4.17
C HIS A 18 -4.10 -0.95 -5.16
N CYS A 19 -2.86 -1.29 -4.78
CA CYS A 19 -1.70 -1.21 -5.67
C CYS A 19 -1.88 -2.16 -6.86
N GLN A 20 -2.32 -3.40 -6.62
CA GLN A 20 -2.57 -4.38 -7.68
C GLN A 20 -3.66 -3.90 -8.66
N ALA A 21 -4.75 -3.30 -8.15
CA ALA A 21 -5.81 -2.72 -8.99
C ALA A 21 -5.31 -1.51 -9.82
N LEU A 22 -4.27 -0.83 -9.36
CA LEU A 22 -3.61 0.28 -10.05
C LEU A 22 -2.50 -0.18 -11.02
N GLY A 23 -2.25 -1.49 -11.12
CA GLY A 23 -1.20 -2.05 -11.99
C GLY A 23 0.20 -2.06 -11.36
N LEU A 24 0.31 -1.80 -10.06
CA LEU A 24 1.56 -1.88 -9.31
C LEU A 24 1.63 -3.17 -8.48
N LEU A 25 2.66 -3.97 -8.70
CA LEU A 25 2.93 -5.15 -7.87
C LEU A 25 3.82 -4.74 -6.69
N ALA A 26 3.25 -4.75 -5.48
CA ALA A 26 3.97 -4.64 -4.23
C ALA A 26 3.92 -5.99 -3.50
N ARG A 27 4.82 -6.21 -2.55
CA ARG A 27 4.71 -7.33 -1.61
C ARG A 27 4.63 -6.79 -0.19
N PRO A 28 3.49 -6.94 0.50
CA PRO A 28 3.38 -6.53 1.88
C PRO A 28 4.14 -7.50 2.81
N LEU A 29 4.87 -6.94 3.76
CA LEU A 29 5.44 -7.61 4.92
C LEU A 29 4.87 -6.91 6.15
N ILE A 30 3.79 -7.47 6.71
CA ILE A 30 2.98 -6.79 7.73
C ILE A 30 2.41 -5.50 7.12
N ASN A 31 2.80 -4.32 7.61
CA ASN A 31 2.40 -3.02 7.06
C ASN A 31 3.44 -2.43 6.08
N MET A 32 4.56 -3.11 5.86
CA MET A 32 5.64 -2.63 5.00
C MET A 32 5.43 -3.08 3.55
N CYS A 33 5.34 -2.14 2.61
CA CYS A 33 5.27 -2.45 1.17
C CYS A 33 6.67 -2.55 0.57
N VAL A 34 7.08 -3.74 0.11
CA VAL A 34 8.35 -3.97 -0.56
C VAL A 34 8.17 -3.98 -2.07
N LEU A 35 9.09 -3.33 -2.78
CA LEU A 35 9.11 -3.20 -4.23
C LEU A 35 10.46 -3.69 -4.78
N SER A 36 10.45 -4.37 -5.93
CA SER A 36 11.66 -4.83 -6.63
C SER A 36 11.54 -4.55 -8.14
N PRO A 37 11.62 -3.27 -8.57
CA PRO A 37 11.54 -2.94 -9.99
C PRO A 37 12.77 -3.46 -10.77
N PRO A 38 12.68 -3.59 -12.10
CA PRO A 38 13.83 -3.91 -12.94
C PRO A 38 14.96 -2.89 -12.79
N LEU A 39 16.22 -3.34 -12.82
CA LEU A 39 17.40 -2.46 -12.69
C LEU A 39 17.55 -1.43 -13.83
N ILE A 40 16.86 -1.66 -14.95
CA ILE A 40 16.92 -0.84 -16.17
C ILE A 40 15.97 0.38 -16.10
N ILE A 41 15.14 0.47 -15.06
CA ILE A 41 14.10 1.50 -14.91
C ILE A 41 14.68 2.93 -15.00
N THR A 42 13.96 3.82 -15.67
CA THR A 42 14.30 5.24 -15.78
C THR A 42 13.77 6.04 -14.59
N LYS A 43 14.27 7.27 -14.39
CA LYS A 43 13.74 8.15 -13.33
C LYS A 43 12.25 8.42 -13.46
N ALA A 44 11.75 8.68 -14.67
CA ALA A 44 10.32 8.92 -14.91
C ALA A 44 9.47 7.70 -14.51
N GLN A 45 9.92 6.49 -14.81
CA GLN A 45 9.22 5.26 -14.39
C GLN A 45 9.28 5.04 -12.86
N VAL A 46 10.33 5.52 -12.18
CA VAL A 46 10.36 5.54 -10.70
C VAL A 46 9.31 6.51 -10.16
N ASP A 47 9.17 7.69 -10.77
CA ASP A 47 8.16 8.67 -10.39
C ASP A 47 6.74 8.09 -10.57
N ASP A 48 6.47 7.44 -11.69
CA ASP A 48 5.20 6.73 -11.94
C ASP A 48 4.95 5.65 -10.88
N LEU A 49 5.96 4.82 -10.59
CA LEU A 49 5.87 3.74 -9.62
C LEU A 49 5.54 4.25 -8.20
N VAL A 50 6.22 5.30 -7.75
CA VAL A 50 5.97 5.91 -6.43
C VAL A 50 4.64 6.67 -6.42
N GLY A 51 4.23 7.24 -7.55
CA GLY A 51 2.91 7.87 -7.72
C GLY A 51 1.77 6.86 -7.55
N LEU A 52 1.87 5.69 -8.19
CA LEU A 52 0.90 4.60 -8.03
C LEU A 52 0.87 4.08 -6.59
N LEU A 53 2.03 3.91 -5.95
CA LEU A 53 2.11 3.50 -4.55
C LEU A 53 1.39 4.48 -3.63
N ARG A 54 1.61 5.79 -3.82
CA ARG A 54 0.91 6.84 -3.07
C ARG A 54 -0.61 6.73 -3.25
N ALA A 55 -1.07 6.61 -4.49
CA ALA A 55 -2.50 6.48 -4.77
C ALA A 55 -3.10 5.22 -4.11
N GLY A 56 -2.36 4.11 -4.10
CA GLY A 56 -2.76 2.88 -3.40
C GLY A 56 -2.91 3.08 -1.88
N ILE A 57 -1.93 3.75 -1.26
CA ILE A 57 -1.96 4.08 0.17
C ILE A 57 -3.14 5.02 0.50
N GLU A 58 -3.37 6.06 -0.29
CA GLU A 58 -4.46 7.02 -0.07
C GLU A 58 -5.83 6.34 -0.14
N ARG A 59 -6.02 5.41 -1.09
CA ARG A 59 -7.26 4.60 -1.19
C ARG A 59 -7.42 3.67 0.00
N ALA A 60 -6.36 2.97 0.41
CA ALA A 60 -6.39 2.11 1.58
C ALA A 60 -6.75 2.91 2.85
N MET A 61 -6.16 4.10 3.03
CA MET A 61 -6.46 4.97 4.15
C MET A 61 -7.90 5.52 4.12
N ALA A 62 -8.46 5.79 2.94
CA ALA A 62 -9.85 6.16 2.81
C ALA A 62 -10.79 5.02 3.27
N ASP A 63 -10.44 3.77 2.97
CA ASP A 63 -11.19 2.60 3.44
C ASP A 63 -11.09 2.44 4.96
N VAL A 64 -9.89 2.51 5.51
CA VAL A 64 -9.64 2.42 6.97
C VAL A 64 -10.44 3.47 7.73
N ARG A 65 -10.47 4.72 7.26
CA ARG A 65 -11.28 5.79 7.86
C ARG A 65 -12.77 5.53 7.75
N ARG A 66 -13.25 5.10 6.58
CA ARG A 66 -14.68 4.81 6.33
C ARG A 66 -15.18 3.68 7.23
N GLU A 67 -14.32 2.73 7.56
CA GLU A 67 -14.63 1.57 8.38
C GLU A 67 -14.43 1.83 9.88
N GLY A 68 -13.99 3.03 10.27
CA GLY A 68 -13.78 3.40 11.68
C GLY A 68 -12.60 2.69 12.34
N LEU A 69 -11.65 2.16 11.54
CA LEU A 69 -10.50 1.41 12.03
C LEU A 69 -9.33 2.31 12.48
N TRP A 70 -9.41 3.62 12.21
CA TRP A 70 -8.39 4.58 12.62
C TRP A 70 -9.02 5.96 12.90
N GLU A 71 -8.75 6.48 14.10
CA GLU A 71 -9.04 7.86 14.50
C GLU A 71 -7.71 8.57 14.78
N GLY A 72 -7.22 9.31 13.77
CA GLY A 72 -6.21 10.39 13.86
C GLY A 72 -5.27 10.42 15.05
#